data_AF-A0A1F9HZB7-F1
#
_entry.id   AF-A0A1F9HZB7-F1
#
_cell.length_a   1.000
_cell.length_b   1.000
_cell.length_c   1.000
_cell.angle_alpha   90.00
_cell.angle_beta   90.00
_cell.angle_gamma   90.00
#
_symmetry.space_group_name_H-M   'P 1'
#
loop_
_entity.id
_entity.type
_entity.pdbx_description
1 polymer ?
#
loop_
_entity_poly.entity_id
_entity_poly.type
_entity_poly.pdbx_seq_one_letter_code
_entity_poly.pdbx_strand_id
1 'polypeptide(L)'
;MEALLAPFERVGRIVTPNHRQWREAGDLLAKVLEHRPDLKSKLAGLVNDCLLALSARAIGATLYTRNRDDFVLLRQIRSFSLVIVN
;
A
#
# COMPACT_ATOMS: atom_id res chain seq x y z
N MET A 1 -17.01 -8.73 11.37
CA MET A 1 -15.58 -8.66 11.00
C MET A 1 -14.88 -9.99 11.26
N GLU A 2 -15.04 -10.60 12.44
CA GLU A 2 -14.44 -11.91 12.78
C GLU A 2 -14.74 -13.03 11.79
N ALA A 3 -16.01 -13.23 11.40
CA ALA A 3 -16.37 -14.27 10.42
C ALA A 3 -15.73 -14.06 9.03
N LEU A 4 -15.40 -12.81 8.67
CA LEU A 4 -14.71 -12.47 7.42
C LEU A 4 -13.20 -12.74 7.54
N LEU A 5 -12.60 -12.52 8.72
CA LEU A 5 -11.16 -12.64 8.96
C LEU A 5 -10.72 -14.07 9.26
N ALA A 6 -11.57 -14.88 9.91
CA ALA A 6 -11.24 -16.24 10.33
C ALA A 6 -10.69 -17.16 9.22
N PRO A 7 -11.19 -17.12 7.96
CA PRO A 7 -10.57 -17.89 6.87
C PRO A 7 -9.13 -17.46 6.57
N PHE A 8 -8.83 -16.16 6.62
CA PHE A 8 -7.50 -15.62 6.35
C PHE A 8 -6.53 -15.93 7.49
N GLU A 9 -6.98 -15.82 8.74
CA GLU A 9 -6.19 -16.19 9.92
C GLU A 9 -5.81 -17.67 9.90
N ARG A 10 -6.76 -18.55 9.57
CA ARG A 10 -6.51 -19.99 9.45
C ARG A 10 -5.50 -20.33 8.35
N VAL A 11 -5.52 -19.61 7.24
CA VAL A 11 -4.58 -19.83 6.13
C VAL A 11 -3.20 -19.24 6.45
N GLY A 12 -3.14 -18.15 7.23
CA GLY A 12 -1.87 -17.54 7.66
C GLY A 12 -0.98 -17.09 6.49
N ARG A 13 -1.58 -16.75 5.34
CA ARG A 13 -0.82 -16.41 4.13
C ARG A 13 -0.01 -15.14 4.33
N ILE A 14 1.30 -15.26 4.14
CA ILE A 14 2.21 -14.11 4.11
C ILE A 14 2.40 -13.69 2.65
N VAL A 15 2.29 -12.38 2.40
CA VAL A 15 2.55 -11.78 1.09
C VAL A 15 3.83 -10.96 1.20
N THR A 16 4.87 -11.39 0.49
CA THR A 16 6.17 -10.71 0.51
C THR A 16 6.36 -9.92 -0.79
N PRO A 17 6.76 -8.64 -0.73
CA PRO A 17 7.12 -7.91 -1.94
C PRO A 17 8.35 -8.56 -2.60
N ASN A 18 8.29 -8.73 -3.90
CA ASN A 18 9.42 -9.16 -4.72
C ASN A 18 10.12 -7.95 -5.34
N HIS A 19 11.24 -8.19 -6.04
CA HIS A 19 12.05 -7.14 -6.66
C HIS A 19 11.25 -6.17 -7.54
N ARG A 20 10.21 -6.64 -8.22
CA ARG A 20 9.33 -5.78 -9.03
C ARG A 20 8.57 -4.78 -8.17
N GLN A 21 8.00 -5.19 -7.04
CA GLN A 21 7.31 -4.24 -6.15
C GLN A 21 8.29 -3.23 -5.54
N TRP A 22 9.52 -3.63 -5.23
CA TRP A 22 10.55 -2.69 -4.76
C TRP A 22 10.87 -1.61 -5.80
N ARG A 23 11.03 -2.01 -7.06
CA ARG A 23 11.23 -1.06 -8.16
C ARG A 23 10.02 -0.14 -8.34
N GLU A 24 8.82 -0.72 -8.42
CA GLU A 24 7.58 0.05 -8.59
C GLU A 24 7.33 1.01 -7.41
N ALA A 25 7.75 0.65 -6.19
CA ALA A 25 7.67 1.52 -5.02
C ALA A 25 8.59 2.74 -5.16
N GLY A 26 9.82 2.55 -5.64
CA GLY A 26 10.73 3.66 -5.96
C GLY A 26 10.14 4.62 -6.98
N ASP A 27 9.61 4.09 -8.08
CA ASP A 27 8.96 4.89 -9.13
C ASP A 27 7.74 5.65 -8.60
N LEU A 28 6.94 5.00 -7.74
CA LEU A 28 5.77 5.63 -7.12
C LEU A 28 6.16 6.77 -6.16
N LEU A 29 7.19 6.57 -5.34
CA LEU A 29 7.71 7.60 -4.43
C LEU A 29 8.32 8.78 -5.18
N ALA A 30 9.01 8.53 -6.29
CA ALA A 30 9.50 9.61 -7.16
C ALA A 30 8.34 10.46 -7.68
N LYS A 31 7.25 9.83 -8.15
CA LYS A 31 6.04 10.53 -8.59
C LYS A 31 5.34 11.28 -7.46
N VAL A 32 5.30 10.71 -6.24
CA VAL A 32 4.79 11.43 -5.06
C VAL A 32 5.57 12.71 -4.86
N LEU A 33 6.91 12.65 -4.91
CA LEU A 33 7.75 13.83 -4.70
C LEU A 33 7.59 14.86 -5.82
N GLU A 34 7.44 14.44 -7.08
CA GLU A 34 7.17 15.33 -8.21
C GLU A 34 5.85 16.10 -8.04
N HIS A 35 4.79 15.43 -7.56
CA HIS A 35 3.47 16.05 -7.37
C HIS A 35 3.35 16.81 -6.05
N ARG A 36 4.11 16.40 -5.03
CA ARG A 36 4.08 16.92 -3.65
C ARG A 36 5.49 17.09 -3.09
N PRO A 37 6.26 18.10 -3.57
CA PRO A 37 7.63 18.35 -3.10
C PRO A 37 7.73 18.62 -1.59
N ASP A 38 6.64 19.12 -1.00
CA ASP A 38 6.49 19.38 0.44
C ASP A 38 6.59 18.10 1.30
N LEU A 39 6.35 16.92 0.72
CA LEU A 39 6.39 15.64 1.42
C LEU A 39 7.78 14.97 1.40
N LYS A 40 8.84 15.65 0.96
CA LYS A 40 10.19 15.09 0.85
C LYS A 40 10.68 14.41 2.14
N SER A 41 10.44 15.02 3.30
CA SER A 41 10.84 14.45 4.61
C SER A 41 10.04 13.21 5.00
N LYS A 42 8.83 13.03 4.43
CA LYS A 42 7.94 11.90 4.72
C LYS A 42 8.19 10.68 3.83
N LEU A 43 8.89 10.82 2.70
CA LEU A 43 9.09 9.74 1.72
C LEU A 43 9.65 8.44 2.33
N ALA A 44 10.59 8.55 3.28
CA ALA A 44 11.15 7.38 3.95
C ALA A 44 10.08 6.58 4.72
N GLY A 45 9.09 7.26 5.30
CA GLY A 45 7.96 6.62 5.99
C GLY A 45 6.97 5.95 5.04
N LEU A 46 6.85 6.42 3.80
CA LEU A 46 5.91 5.91 2.80
C LEU A 46 6.39 4.62 2.11
N VAL A 47 7.65 4.21 2.28
CA VAL A 47 8.21 3.02 1.62
C VAL A 47 7.37 1.78 1.92
N ASN A 48 7.06 1.55 3.20
CA ASN A 48 6.29 0.38 3.62
C ASN A 48 4.85 0.43 3.09
N ASP A 49 4.22 1.59 3.10
CA ASP A 49 2.86 1.75 2.58
C ASP A 49 2.80 1.53 1.07
N CYS A 50 3.81 1.99 0.32
CA CYS A 50 3.97 1.67 -1.10
C CYS A 50 4.07 0.16 -1.32
N LEU A 51 4.91 -0.54 -0.55
CA LEU A 51 5.08 -1.98 -0.69
C LEU A 51 3.81 -2.75 -0.35
N LEU A 52 3.07 -2.34 0.68
CA LEU A 52 1.77 -2.93 1.03
C LEU A 52 0.75 -2.73 -0.09
N ALA A 53 0.62 -1.50 -0.61
CA ALA A 53 -0.31 -1.17 -1.69
C ALA A 53 0.00 -1.95 -2.98
N LEU A 54 1.27 -2.00 -3.39
CA LEU A 54 1.70 -2.69 -4.60
C LEU A 54 1.63 -4.21 -4.46
N SER A 55 1.90 -4.74 -3.28
CA SER A 55 1.77 -6.18 -3.01
C SER A 55 0.31 -6.62 -3.03
N ALA A 56 -0.58 -5.88 -2.38
CA ALA A 56 -2.03 -6.13 -2.42
C ALA A 56 -2.56 -6.07 -3.86
N ARG A 57 -2.18 -5.02 -4.59
CA ARG A 57 -2.55 -4.84 -6.00
C ARG A 57 -2.09 -6.01 -6.88
N ALA A 58 -0.86 -6.49 -6.69
CA ALA A 58 -0.27 -7.54 -7.52
C ALA A 58 -1.02 -8.88 -7.42
N ILE A 59 -1.69 -9.14 -6.29
CA ILE A 59 -2.47 -10.37 -6.08
C ILE A 59 -3.99 -10.15 -6.22
N GLY A 60 -4.42 -8.95 -6.62
CA GLY A 60 -5.84 -8.61 -6.71
C GLY A 60 -6.55 -8.49 -5.35
N ALA A 61 -5.82 -8.24 -4.26
CA ALA A 61 -6.38 -8.07 -2.93
C ALA A 61 -6.83 -6.61 -2.68
N THR A 62 -7.76 -6.46 -1.72
CA THR A 62 -8.16 -5.17 -1.16
C THR A 62 -7.33 -4.88 0.08
N LEU A 63 -6.71 -3.70 0.13
CA LEU A 63 -5.96 -3.24 1.29
C LEU A 63 -6.92 -2.62 2.32
N TYR A 64 -6.92 -3.14 3.54
CA TYR A 64 -7.66 -2.61 4.68
C TYR A 64 -6.69 -1.89 5.62
N THR A 65 -6.98 -0.64 5.98
CA THR A 65 -6.07 0.15 6.81
C THR A 65 -6.79 1.23 7.60
N ARG A 66 -6.22 1.60 8.75
CA ARG A 66 -6.58 2.84 9.47
C ARG A 66 -5.76 4.05 9.00
N ASN A 67 -4.63 3.82 8.32
CA ASN A 67 -3.79 4.89 7.77
C ASN A 67 -4.46 5.44 6.50
N ARG A 68 -5.40 6.36 6.67
CA ARG A 68 -6.12 6.97 5.55
C ARG A 68 -5.20 7.78 4.65
N ASP A 69 -4.43 8.68 5.23
CA ASP A 69 -3.80 9.78 4.49
C ASP A 69 -2.76 9.26 3.50
N ASP A 70 -1.91 8.33 3.94
CA ASP A 70 -0.83 7.80 3.11
C ASP A 70 -1.40 6.95 1.97
N PHE A 71 -2.33 6.04 2.27
CA PHE A 71 -2.90 5.17 1.24
C PHE A 71 -3.82 5.92 0.27
N VAL A 72 -4.49 7.00 0.70
CA VAL A 72 -5.24 7.86 -0.22
C VAL A 72 -4.29 8.63 -1.15
N LEU A 73 -3.20 9.19 -0.62
CA LEU A 73 -2.16 9.83 -1.43
C LEU A 73 -1.59 8.88 -2.48
N LEU A 74 -1.20 7.66 -2.07
CA LEU A 74 -0.66 6.66 -2.98
C LEU A 74 -1.69 6.24 -4.04
N ARG A 75 -2.97 6.11 -3.66
CA ARG A 75 -4.06 5.70 -4.58
C ARG A 75 -4.33 6.74 -5.67
N GLN A 76 -4.08 8.02 -5.40
CA GLN A 76 -4.21 9.09 -6.40
C GLN A 76 -3.22 8.94 -7.55
N ILE A 77 -2.03 8.39 -7.30
CA ILE A 77 -0.98 8.22 -8.31
C ILE A 77 -1.02 6.81 -8.93
N ARG A 78 -1.35 5.80 -8.13
CA ARG A 78 -1.47 4.40 -8.57
C ARG A 78 -2.75 3.78 -8.03
N SER A 79 -3.67 3.39 -8.92
CA SER A 79 -4.91 2.75 -8.49
C SER A 79 -4.68 1.36 -7.87
N PHE A 80 -5.33 1.13 -6.73
CA PHE A 80 -5.48 -0.16 -6.05
C PHE A 80 -6.76 -0.16 -5.22
N SER A 81 -7.26 -1.35 -4.86
CA SER A 81 -8.44 -1.51 -4.02
C SER A 81 -8.11 -1.18 -2.56
N LEU A 82 -8.86 -0.26 -1.95
CA LEU A 82 -8.58 0.31 -0.63
C LEU A 82 -9.88 0.49 0.15
N VAL A 83 -9.91 -0.05 1.36
CA VAL A 83 -10.96 0.17 2.35
C VAL A 83 -10.33 0.81 3.60
N ILE A 84 -10.87 1.96 4.01
CA ILE A 84 -10.48 2.60 5.25
C ILE A 84 -11.36 2.06 6.37
N VAL A 85 -10.74 1.55 7.43
CA VAL A 85 -11.42 1.06 8.63
C VAL A 85 -11.22 2.04 9.79
N ASN A 86 -12.15 2.02 10.74
CA ASN A 86 -12.11 2.86 11.94
C ASN A 86 -11.35 2.20 13.09
#